data_AF-A0A286A6K4-F1
#
_entry.id   AF-A0A286A6K4-F1
#
_cell.length_a   1.000
_cell.length_b   1.000
_cell.length_c   1.000
_cell.angle_alpha   90.00
_cell.angle_beta   90.00
_cell.angle_gamma   90.00
#
_symmetry.space_group_name_H-M   'P 1'
#
loop_
_entity.id
_entity.type
_entity.pdbx_description
1 polymer ?
#
loop_
_entity_poly.entity_id
_entity_poly.type
_entity_poly.pdbx_seq_one_letter_code
_entity_poly.pdbx_strand_id
1 'polypeptide(L)'
;MILLQDLFQPRLFEEYIDKDIEYEYRRFQEESHYLKNEDDWEGLENLGKQYYQSSKCKLFVFLSHSHSDLQYTMGLISFLRNRYNVYVYIDSEDKSLPLRTSIKTAQVIKKKIKTCDRFLFLASNGAIASKWCNWELGMGDVQKLPDNLAFLAWHDTQIARQNYRGNEYMEIYPFIVYCEGDGSGNINEQDVFNPENFFHEEIESNSGFKNLNVPKQRGWYVRFKKNGTFTYIPLSKWLS
;
A
#
# COMPACT_ATOMS: atom_id res chain seq x y z
N MET A 1 -7.99 15.16 30.88
CA MET A 1 -7.71 16.04 29.73
C MET A 1 -6.35 15.60 29.20
N ILE A 2 -6.35 14.67 28.24
CA ILE A 2 -5.10 14.14 27.67
C ILE A 2 -4.63 15.17 26.64
N LEU A 3 -3.39 15.63 26.77
CA LEU A 3 -2.78 16.57 25.85
C LEU A 3 -2.51 15.86 24.52
N LEU A 4 -2.85 16.50 23.39
CA LEU A 4 -2.63 16.00 22.01
C LEU A 4 -1.16 15.62 21.70
N GLN A 5 -0.22 15.98 22.57
CA GLN A 5 1.21 15.68 22.47
C GLN A 5 1.55 14.27 22.96
N ASP A 6 0.69 13.67 23.80
CA ASP A 6 0.91 12.36 24.41
C ASP A 6 0.38 11.20 23.53
N LEU A 7 -0.39 11.51 22.47
CA LEU A 7 -0.92 10.54 21.50
C LEU A 7 0.10 10.15 20.41
N PHE A 8 1.24 10.84 20.33
CA PHE A 8 2.34 10.58 19.40
C PHE A 8 3.58 10.01 20.10
N GLN A 9 3.40 9.11 21.07
CA GLN A 9 4.51 8.29 21.55
C GLN A 9 4.70 7.11 20.59
N PRO A 10 5.90 6.93 19.97
CA PRO A 10 6.22 5.79 19.09
C PRO A 10 6.04 4.40 19.73
N ARG A 11 5.76 4.34 21.04
CA ARG A 11 5.69 3.12 21.84
C ARG A 11 4.45 2.25 21.59
N LEU A 12 3.38 2.77 21.00
CA LEU A 12 2.23 1.93 20.64
C LEU A 12 2.39 1.21 19.29
N PHE A 13 3.44 1.52 18.52
CA PHE A 13 3.71 0.90 17.22
C PHE A 13 4.45 -0.44 17.31
N GLU A 14 5.16 -0.73 18.42
CA GLU A 14 5.93 -1.98 18.60
C GLU A 14 5.09 -3.16 19.12
N GLU A 15 3.88 -2.93 19.65
CA GLU A 15 3.08 -4.00 20.27
C GLU A 15 2.13 -4.73 19.32
N TYR A 16 2.05 -4.34 18.04
CA TYR A 16 1.20 -5.00 17.05
C TYR A 16 1.94 -5.35 15.77
N ILE A 17 3.15 -5.89 15.94
CA ILE A 17 3.75 -6.77 14.95
C ILE A 17 3.53 -8.18 15.47
N ASP A 18 2.85 -9.01 14.69
CA ASP A 18 2.88 -10.45 14.93
C ASP A 18 4.35 -10.86 14.85
N LYS A 19 4.97 -11.08 16.02
CA LYS A 19 6.41 -11.34 16.15
C LYS A 19 6.82 -12.55 15.32
N ASP A 20 5.88 -13.45 15.04
CA ASP A 20 6.09 -14.62 14.20
C ASP A 20 6.27 -14.21 12.73
N ILE A 21 5.49 -13.24 12.23
CA ILE A 21 5.61 -12.73 10.86
C ILE A 21 6.93 -11.99 10.66
N GLU A 22 7.33 -11.14 11.60
CA GLU A 22 8.60 -10.40 11.47
C GLU A 22 9.82 -11.32 11.64
N TYR A 23 9.72 -12.34 12.48
CA TYR A 23 10.73 -13.40 12.60
C TYR A 23 10.88 -14.19 11.29
N GLU A 24 9.78 -14.69 10.74
CA GLU A 24 9.77 -15.43 9.47
C GLU A 24 10.27 -14.57 8.31
N TYR A 25 9.94 -13.27 8.32
CA TYR A 25 10.44 -12.33 7.31
C TYR A 25 11.95 -12.06 7.44
N ARG A 26 12.46 -11.82 8.65
CA ARG A 26 13.90 -11.66 8.89
C ARG A 26 14.66 -12.92 8.46
N ARG A 27 14.14 -14.09 8.83
CA ARG A 27 14.69 -15.38 8.43
C ARG A 27 14.72 -15.55 6.91
N PHE A 28 13.63 -15.25 6.21
CA PHE A 28 13.58 -15.30 4.75
C PHE A 28 14.61 -14.36 4.11
N GLN A 29 14.77 -13.13 4.62
CA GLN A 29 15.76 -12.18 4.12
C GLN A 29 17.19 -12.70 4.31
N GLU A 30 17.51 -13.23 5.49
CA GLU A 30 18.82 -13.81 5.80
C GLU A 30 19.14 -15.03 4.93
N GLU A 31 18.23 -16.00 4.83
CA GLU A 31 18.40 -17.19 3.99
C GLU A 31 18.49 -16.82 2.50
N SER A 32 17.69 -15.85 2.04
CA SER A 32 17.78 -15.36 0.66
C SER A 32 19.09 -14.60 0.38
N HIS A 33 19.66 -13.94 1.37
CA HIS A 33 20.95 -13.28 1.23
C HIS A 33 22.07 -14.31 1.12
N TYR A 34 22.02 -15.35 1.95
CA TYR A 34 22.98 -16.45 1.92
C TYR A 34 22.99 -17.17 0.57
N LEU A 35 21.83 -17.60 0.09
CA LEU A 35 21.72 -18.34 -1.17
C LEU A 35 22.15 -17.50 -2.40
N LYS A 36 21.93 -16.18 -2.37
CA LYS A 36 22.46 -15.28 -3.41
C LYS A 36 23.98 -15.21 -3.41
N ASN A 37 24.62 -15.26 -2.25
CA ASN A 37 26.09 -15.22 -2.14
C ASN A 37 26.72 -16.54 -2.61
N GLU A 38 25.99 -17.65 -2.54
CA GLU A 38 26.43 -18.95 -3.05
C GLU A 38 26.03 -19.21 -4.53
N ASP A 39 25.45 -18.21 -5.21
CA ASP A 39 24.88 -18.36 -6.56
C ASP A 39 23.84 -19.52 -6.68
N ASP A 40 23.18 -19.88 -5.58
CA ASP A 40 22.16 -20.94 -5.54
C ASP A 40 20.78 -20.39 -5.93
N TRP A 41 20.57 -20.28 -7.25
CA TRP A 41 19.32 -19.78 -7.82
C TRP A 41 18.14 -20.74 -7.66
N GLU A 42 18.39 -22.05 -7.60
CA GLU A 42 17.35 -23.06 -7.41
C GLU A 42 16.87 -23.09 -5.96
N GLY A 43 17.80 -23.00 -5.01
CA GLY A 43 17.50 -22.83 -3.58
C GLY A 43 16.72 -21.54 -3.32
N LEU A 44 17.07 -20.43 -3.96
CA LEU A 44 16.31 -19.17 -3.86
C LEU A 44 14.87 -19.29 -4.35
N GLU A 45 14.66 -20.00 -5.46
CA GLU A 45 13.33 -20.23 -6.02
C GLU A 45 12.50 -21.13 -5.10
N ASN A 46 13.11 -22.19 -4.55
CA ASN A 46 12.46 -23.12 -3.64
C ASN A 46 12.16 -22.48 -2.28
N LEU A 47 13.06 -21.67 -1.73
CA LEU A 47 12.82 -20.88 -0.52
C LEU A 47 11.66 -19.89 -0.72
N GLY A 48 11.63 -19.23 -1.89
CA GLY A 48 10.51 -18.36 -2.27
C GLY A 48 9.18 -19.11 -2.34
N LYS A 49 9.15 -20.31 -2.91
CA LYS A 49 7.96 -21.18 -2.97
C LYS A 49 7.54 -21.67 -1.58
N GLN A 50 8.49 -22.08 -0.75
CA GLN A 50 8.23 -22.55 0.61
C GLN A 50 7.70 -21.42 1.48
N TYR A 51 8.31 -20.24 1.42
CA TYR A 51 7.81 -19.04 2.10
C TYR A 51 6.42 -18.66 1.57
N TYR A 52 6.17 -18.70 0.25
CA TYR A 52 4.83 -18.46 -0.30
C TYR A 52 3.78 -19.46 0.19
N GLN A 53 4.17 -20.72 0.43
CA GLN A 53 3.29 -21.76 0.95
C GLN A 53 3.09 -21.70 2.48
N SER A 54 4.11 -21.26 3.23
CA SER A 54 4.10 -21.18 4.70
C SER A 54 3.61 -19.82 5.21
N SER A 55 3.98 -18.74 4.54
CA SER A 55 3.40 -17.43 4.77
C SER A 55 1.94 -17.50 4.35
N LYS A 56 1.05 -17.33 5.32
CA LYS A 56 -0.39 -17.13 5.05
C LYS A 56 -0.65 -15.88 4.20
N CYS A 57 0.38 -15.16 3.77
CA CYS A 57 0.30 -13.89 3.08
C CYS A 57 -0.17 -14.12 1.65
N LYS A 58 -1.37 -13.63 1.34
CA LYS A 58 -2.07 -13.97 0.10
C LYS A 58 -1.59 -13.16 -1.10
N LEU A 59 -0.98 -12.00 -0.87
CA LEU A 59 -0.78 -11.00 -1.91
C LEU A 59 0.41 -10.08 -1.62
N PHE A 60 1.18 -9.77 -2.66
CA PHE A 60 2.36 -8.89 -2.62
C PHE A 60 2.03 -7.52 -3.25
N VAL A 61 2.33 -6.45 -2.52
CA VAL A 61 2.08 -5.07 -2.94
C VAL A 61 3.40 -4.34 -3.09
N PHE A 62 3.65 -3.75 -4.26
CA PHE A 62 4.70 -2.75 -4.43
C PHE A 62 4.16 -1.39 -4.00
N LEU A 63 4.77 -0.73 -3.02
CA LEU A 63 4.38 0.59 -2.55
C LEU A 63 5.39 1.65 -2.97
N SER A 64 5.04 2.44 -4.00
CA SER A 64 5.80 3.62 -4.40
C SER A 64 5.45 4.79 -3.48
N HIS A 65 6.47 5.42 -2.92
CA HIS A 65 6.35 6.51 -1.95
C HIS A 65 7.55 7.45 -2.05
N SER A 66 7.44 8.67 -1.55
CA SER A 66 8.61 9.53 -1.39
C SER A 66 9.39 9.12 -0.15
N HIS A 67 10.72 9.16 -0.23
CA HIS A 67 11.59 8.92 0.91
C HIS A 67 11.34 9.88 2.08
N SER A 68 10.83 11.10 1.80
CA SER A 68 10.41 12.07 2.82
C SER A 68 9.23 11.61 3.67
N ASP A 69 8.47 10.62 3.21
CA ASP A 69 7.21 10.19 3.83
C ASP A 69 7.36 8.85 4.58
N LEU A 70 8.60 8.43 4.84
CA LEU A 70 8.91 7.12 5.40
C LEU A 70 8.18 6.85 6.71
N GLN A 71 8.09 7.85 7.60
CA GLN A 71 7.37 7.72 8.88
C GLN A 71 5.90 7.32 8.71
N TYR A 72 5.22 7.85 7.70
CA TYR A 72 3.80 7.59 7.42
C TYR A 72 3.62 6.30 6.61
N THR A 73 4.60 6.03 5.75
CA THR A 73 4.69 4.80 4.95
C THR A 73 4.72 3.57 5.86
N MET A 74 5.45 3.62 6.98
CA MET A 74 5.47 2.53 7.97
C MET A 74 4.08 2.26 8.57
N GLY A 75 3.35 3.32 8.93
CA GLY A 75 1.97 3.20 9.40
C GLY A 75 1.10 2.45 8.40
N LEU A 76 1.09 2.90 7.14
CA LEU A 76 0.32 2.28 6.08
C LEU A 76 0.68 0.80 5.88
N ILE A 77 1.97 0.47 5.89
CA ILE A 77 2.45 -0.91 5.77
C ILE A 77 1.89 -1.77 6.89
N SER A 78 1.94 -1.30 8.14
CA SER A 78 1.39 -2.02 9.29
C SER A 78 -0.11 -2.25 9.16
N PHE A 79 -0.88 -1.25 8.72
CA PHE A 79 -2.32 -1.44 8.49
C PHE A 79 -2.63 -2.45 7.41
N LEU A 80 -1.95 -2.37 6.27
CA LEU A 80 -2.16 -3.29 5.16
C LEU A 80 -1.83 -4.74 5.59
N ARG A 81 -0.69 -4.92 6.28
CA ARG A 81 -0.27 -6.22 6.82
C ARG A 81 -1.25 -6.76 7.85
N ASN A 82 -1.56 -5.98 8.87
CA ASN A 82 -2.33 -6.46 10.02
C ASN A 82 -3.80 -6.71 9.67
N ARG A 83 -4.38 -5.91 8.75
CA ARG A 83 -5.81 -6.00 8.43
C ARG A 83 -6.12 -6.86 7.22
N TYR A 84 -5.23 -6.91 6.23
CA TYR A 84 -5.48 -7.64 4.99
C TYR A 84 -4.48 -8.77 4.73
N ASN A 85 -3.50 -8.96 5.61
CA ASN A 85 -2.50 -10.03 5.51
C ASN A 85 -1.78 -10.02 4.15
N VAL A 86 -1.35 -8.82 3.73
CA VAL A 86 -0.59 -8.58 2.50
C VAL A 86 0.86 -8.22 2.81
N TYR A 87 1.76 -8.60 1.92
CA TYR A 87 3.17 -8.29 2.03
C TYR A 87 3.45 -7.01 1.24
N VAL A 88 3.92 -5.97 1.91
CA VAL A 88 4.26 -4.70 1.26
C VAL A 88 5.78 -4.60 1.07
N TYR A 89 6.20 -4.43 -0.18
CA TYR A 89 7.56 -4.12 -0.59
C TYR A 89 7.72 -2.60 -0.78
N ILE A 90 8.78 -2.04 -0.20
CA ILE A 90 9.27 -0.69 -0.50
C ILE A 90 10.76 -0.74 -0.82
N ASP A 91 11.21 0.10 -1.74
CA ASP A 91 12.61 0.19 -2.16
C ASP A 91 13.52 0.79 -1.07
N SER A 92 13.02 1.75 -0.30
CA SER A 92 13.74 2.39 0.82
C SER A 92 14.27 1.40 1.88
N GLU A 93 13.65 0.22 2.03
CA GLU A 93 14.04 -0.82 2.99
C GLU A 93 14.76 -2.03 2.34
N ASP A 94 14.91 -2.05 1.02
CA ASP A 94 15.62 -3.14 0.33
C ASP A 94 17.14 -2.91 0.42
N LYS A 95 17.75 -3.49 1.46
CA LYS A 95 19.20 -3.45 1.70
C LYS A 95 20.04 -4.10 0.60
N SER A 96 19.44 -4.86 -0.31
CA SER A 96 20.13 -5.43 -1.48
C SER A 96 20.31 -4.41 -2.61
N LEU A 97 19.62 -3.26 -2.55
CA LEU A 97 19.79 -2.18 -3.50
C LEU A 97 21.07 -1.37 -3.22
N PRO A 98 21.74 -0.87 -4.26
CA PRO A 98 22.85 0.06 -4.07
C PRO A 98 22.42 1.33 -3.33
N LEU A 99 23.30 1.86 -2.47
CA LEU A 99 23.08 3.11 -1.70
C LEU A 99 22.71 4.33 -2.56
N ARG A 100 23.06 4.31 -3.84
CA ARG A 100 22.68 5.34 -4.81
C ARG A 100 21.92 4.68 -5.96
N THR A 101 20.85 5.35 -6.39
CA THR A 101 20.06 4.92 -7.55
C THR A 101 20.97 4.74 -8.76
N SER A 102 20.96 3.53 -9.32
CA SER A 102 21.79 3.11 -10.43
C SER A 102 20.96 2.33 -11.46
N ILE A 103 21.57 1.98 -12.59
CA ILE A 103 20.93 1.08 -13.58
C ILE A 103 20.50 -0.23 -12.92
N LYS A 104 21.32 -0.78 -12.00
CA LYS A 104 20.99 -1.98 -11.24
C LYS A 104 19.76 -1.77 -10.36
N THR A 105 19.65 -0.62 -9.69
CA THR A 105 18.46 -0.25 -8.90
C THR A 105 17.21 -0.26 -9.77
N ALA A 106 17.26 0.40 -10.94
CA ALA A 106 16.14 0.44 -11.86
C ALA A 106 15.73 -0.95 -12.37
N GLN A 107 16.70 -1.83 -12.67
CA GLN A 107 16.42 -3.21 -13.10
C GLN A 107 15.72 -4.03 -11.99
N VAL A 108 16.19 -3.91 -10.75
CA VAL A 108 15.59 -4.62 -9.61
C VAL A 108 14.18 -4.10 -9.35
N ILE A 109 13.99 -2.78 -9.28
CA ILE A 109 12.66 -2.18 -9.06
C ILE A 109 11.69 -2.57 -10.17
N LYS A 110 12.11 -2.52 -11.44
CA LYS A 110 11.28 -2.97 -12.56
C LYS A 110 10.82 -4.43 -12.40
N LYS A 111 11.72 -5.32 -11.96
CA LYS A 111 11.38 -6.72 -11.66
C LYS A 111 10.42 -6.83 -10.48
N LYS A 112 10.60 -6.04 -9.43
CA LYS A 112 9.73 -6.01 -8.25
C LYS A 112 8.32 -5.53 -8.60
N ILE A 113 8.19 -4.42 -9.32
CA ILE A 113 6.90 -3.95 -9.85
C ILE A 113 6.21 -5.05 -10.66
N LYS A 114 6.94 -5.75 -11.54
CA LYS A 114 6.37 -6.84 -12.34
C LYS A 114 5.85 -7.98 -11.47
N THR A 115 6.64 -8.40 -10.48
CA THR A 115 6.40 -9.61 -9.68
C THR A 115 5.43 -9.42 -8.51
N CYS A 116 5.29 -8.22 -7.95
CA CYS A 116 4.23 -7.93 -6.99
C CYS A 116 2.86 -8.02 -7.66
N ASP A 117 1.84 -8.48 -6.96
CA ASP A 117 0.48 -8.65 -7.49
C ASP A 117 -0.25 -7.31 -7.69
N ARG A 118 0.03 -6.34 -6.81
CA ARG A 118 -0.57 -5.00 -6.83
C ARG A 118 0.48 -3.91 -6.74
N PHE A 119 0.12 -2.72 -7.20
CA PHE A 119 0.90 -1.49 -7.07
C PHE A 119 0.08 -0.44 -6.33
N LEU A 120 0.65 0.10 -5.27
CA LEU A 120 0.10 1.24 -4.55
C LEU A 120 1.01 2.44 -4.70
N PHE A 121 0.41 3.58 -5.02
CA PHE A 121 1.09 4.86 -5.07
C PHE A 121 0.64 5.72 -3.90
N LEU A 122 1.54 6.04 -2.97
CA LEU A 122 1.27 6.99 -1.90
C LEU A 122 1.41 8.40 -2.46
N ALA A 123 0.29 8.97 -2.88
CA ALA A 123 0.22 10.24 -3.60
C ALA A 123 0.35 11.43 -2.64
N SER A 124 1.57 11.65 -2.15
CA SER A 124 1.96 12.85 -1.42
C SER A 124 2.53 13.91 -2.38
N ASN A 125 2.67 15.16 -1.91
CA ASN A 125 3.36 16.20 -2.69
C ASN A 125 4.81 15.80 -3.02
N GLY A 126 5.50 15.11 -2.11
CA GLY A 126 6.87 14.63 -2.32
C GLY A 126 6.93 13.55 -3.42
N ALA A 127 5.99 12.60 -3.40
CA ALA A 127 5.94 11.53 -4.40
C ALA A 127 5.57 12.08 -5.78
N ILE A 128 4.63 13.01 -5.83
CA ILE A 128 4.21 13.70 -7.06
C ILE A 128 5.36 14.51 -7.68
N ALA A 129 6.17 15.19 -6.85
CA ALA A 129 7.32 15.96 -7.31
C ALA A 129 8.53 15.08 -7.67
N SER A 130 8.56 13.82 -7.23
CA SER A 130 9.70 12.92 -7.41
C SER A 130 9.76 12.34 -8.82
N LYS A 131 10.87 12.58 -9.52
CA LYS A 131 11.12 11.95 -10.84
C LYS A 131 11.17 10.42 -10.74
N TRP A 132 11.64 9.89 -9.61
CA TRP A 132 11.75 8.44 -9.41
C TRP A 132 10.38 7.81 -9.19
N CYS A 133 9.56 8.37 -8.31
CA CYS A 133 8.20 7.86 -8.06
C CYS A 133 7.33 7.96 -9.32
N ASN A 134 7.46 9.04 -10.10
CA ASN A 134 6.76 9.15 -11.40
C ASN A 134 7.26 8.11 -12.42
N TRP A 135 8.55 7.77 -12.42
CA TRP A 135 9.09 6.70 -13.25
C TRP A 135 8.55 5.32 -12.83
N GLU A 136 8.47 5.04 -11.53
CA GLU A 136 7.85 3.82 -11.00
C GLU A 136 6.36 3.75 -11.35
N LEU A 137 5.64 4.87 -11.20
CA LEU A 137 4.24 4.98 -11.58
C LEU A 137 4.04 4.66 -13.06
N GLY A 138 4.86 5.20 -13.96
CA GLY A 138 4.78 4.89 -15.39
C GLY A 138 5.02 3.40 -15.69
N MET A 139 5.91 2.73 -14.93
CA MET A 139 6.09 1.28 -15.04
C MET A 139 4.90 0.49 -14.45
N GLY A 140 4.31 0.99 -13.37
CA GLY A 140 3.14 0.41 -12.73
C GLY A 140 1.90 0.51 -13.62
N ASP A 141 1.66 1.68 -14.21
CA ASP A 141 0.57 1.96 -15.14
C ASP A 141 0.51 0.90 -16.25
N VAL A 142 1.61 0.70 -16.97
CA VAL A 142 1.72 -0.27 -18.07
C VAL A 142 1.51 -1.72 -17.61
N GLN A 143 1.90 -2.07 -16.39
CA GLN A 143 1.94 -3.46 -15.92
C GLN A 143 0.75 -3.88 -15.07
N LYS A 144 0.03 -2.93 -14.48
CA LYS A 144 -0.93 -3.18 -13.41
C LYS A 144 -2.30 -2.62 -13.67
N LEU A 145 -2.45 -1.59 -14.52
CA LEU A 145 -3.79 -1.18 -14.91
C LEU A 145 -4.48 -2.23 -15.79
N PRO A 146 -5.83 -2.26 -15.77
CA PRO A 146 -6.71 -1.35 -15.01
C PRO A 146 -6.93 -1.77 -13.55
N ASP A 147 -6.66 -3.03 -13.20
CA ASP A 147 -7.26 -3.63 -12.00
C ASP A 147 -6.32 -3.72 -10.79
N ASN A 148 -5.00 -3.62 -10.99
CA ASN A 148 -4.00 -3.94 -9.97
C ASN A 148 -3.18 -2.73 -9.50
N LEU A 149 -3.62 -1.52 -9.83
CA LEU A 149 -2.99 -0.28 -9.38
C LEU A 149 -4.01 0.64 -8.73
N ALA A 150 -3.67 1.19 -7.57
CA ALA A 150 -4.48 2.19 -6.89
C ALA A 150 -3.62 3.25 -6.19
N PHE A 151 -4.18 4.45 -6.05
CA PHE A 151 -3.56 5.57 -5.37
C PHE A 151 -4.10 5.68 -3.96
N LEU A 152 -3.28 6.16 -3.03
CA LEU A 152 -3.72 6.59 -1.70
C LEU A 152 -3.23 8.02 -1.50
N ALA A 153 -4.14 8.99 -1.44
CA ALA A 153 -3.74 10.39 -1.27
C ALA A 153 -3.26 10.64 0.16
N TRP A 154 -2.16 11.39 0.30
CA TRP A 154 -1.52 11.67 1.59
C TRP A 154 -1.23 13.14 1.80
N HIS A 155 -1.70 13.70 2.93
CA HIS A 155 -1.39 15.06 3.38
C HIS A 155 -1.01 15.08 4.85
N ASP A 156 0.06 15.79 5.17
CA ASP A 156 0.57 15.99 6.53
C ASP A 156 -0.28 16.98 7.34
N THR A 157 -1.08 17.83 6.68
CA THR A 157 -1.85 18.91 7.32
C THR A 157 -3.18 19.19 6.63
N GLN A 158 -4.12 19.80 7.34
CA GLN A 158 -5.39 20.27 6.78
C GLN A 158 -5.21 21.36 5.70
N ILE A 159 -4.13 22.15 5.80
CA ILE A 159 -3.75 23.14 4.79
C ILE A 159 -3.21 22.43 3.54
N ALA A 160 -2.37 21.40 3.71
CA ALA A 160 -1.92 20.57 2.61
C ALA A 160 -3.08 19.82 1.93
N ARG A 161 -4.14 19.43 2.66
CA ARG A 161 -5.39 18.91 2.06
C ARG A 161 -6.05 19.90 1.09
N GLN A 162 -6.11 21.17 1.46
CA GLN A 162 -6.71 22.22 0.61
C GLN A 162 -5.84 22.57 -0.60
N ASN A 163 -4.52 22.42 -0.44
CA ASN A 163 -3.53 22.70 -1.50
C ASN A 163 -3.18 21.46 -2.35
N TYR A 164 -3.60 20.28 -1.92
CA TYR A 164 -3.45 19.07 -2.71
C TYR A 164 -4.42 19.09 -3.86
N ARG A 165 -3.94 19.68 -4.94
CA ARG A 165 -4.47 19.47 -6.27
C ARG A 165 -3.59 18.39 -6.85
N GLY A 166 -3.93 17.13 -6.59
CA GLY A 166 -3.37 16.03 -7.38
C GLY A 166 -3.42 16.46 -8.85
N ASN A 167 -2.34 16.23 -9.60
CA ASN A 167 -2.30 16.67 -10.99
C ASN A 167 -3.51 16.10 -11.73
N GLU A 168 -4.15 16.87 -12.64
CA GLU A 168 -5.38 16.45 -13.33
C GLU A 168 -5.26 15.06 -13.99
N TYR A 169 -4.06 14.69 -14.46
CA TYR A 169 -3.80 13.37 -15.02
C TYR A 169 -3.98 12.22 -14.02
N MET A 170 -3.92 12.48 -12.72
CA MET A 170 -4.07 11.46 -11.68
C MET A 170 -5.52 11.00 -11.50
N GLU A 171 -6.50 11.78 -11.96
CA GLU A 171 -7.91 11.41 -11.87
C GLU A 171 -8.29 10.15 -12.66
N ILE A 172 -7.41 9.70 -13.56
CA ILE A 172 -7.62 8.49 -14.35
C ILE A 172 -7.36 7.21 -13.55
N TYR A 173 -6.67 7.32 -12.41
CA TYR A 173 -6.30 6.17 -11.60
C TYR A 173 -7.37 5.83 -10.55
N PRO A 174 -7.47 4.55 -10.15
CA PRO A 174 -8.29 4.16 -9.01
C PRO A 174 -7.71 4.74 -7.70
N PHE A 175 -8.57 5.12 -6.76
CA PHE A 175 -8.16 5.63 -5.44
C PHE A 175 -8.67 4.73 -4.31
N ILE A 176 -7.83 4.46 -3.33
CA ILE A 176 -8.24 3.94 -2.03
C ILE A 176 -8.83 5.08 -1.23
N VAL A 177 -10.07 4.90 -0.80
CA VAL A 177 -10.88 5.92 -0.13
C VAL A 177 -11.62 5.30 1.04
N TYR A 178 -11.86 6.09 2.08
CA TYR A 178 -12.74 5.70 3.17
C TYR A 178 -14.13 6.27 2.92
N CYS A 179 -15.14 5.42 2.91
CA CYS A 179 -16.51 5.83 2.64
C CYS A 179 -17.34 5.70 3.91
N GLU A 180 -18.12 6.73 4.23
CA GLU A 180 -19.18 6.66 5.23
C GLU A 180 -20.54 6.64 4.52
N GLY A 181 -20.95 5.44 4.09
CA GLY A 181 -22.31 5.23 3.58
C GLY A 181 -23.29 5.13 4.76
N ASP A 182 -24.36 5.93 4.74
CA ASP A 182 -25.43 5.89 5.75
C ASP A 182 -26.60 4.95 5.36
N GLY A 183 -26.47 4.23 4.24
CA GLY A 183 -27.50 3.36 3.68
C GLY A 183 -28.64 4.09 2.94
N SER A 184 -28.68 5.43 2.99
CA SER A 184 -29.68 6.27 2.28
C SER A 184 -29.30 6.54 0.82
N GLY A 185 -28.10 6.15 0.40
CA GLY A 185 -27.54 6.43 -0.93
C GLY A 185 -26.63 7.66 -0.96
N ASN A 186 -26.53 8.41 0.14
CA ASN A 186 -25.52 9.44 0.31
C ASN A 186 -24.20 8.82 0.75
N ILE A 187 -23.10 9.32 0.17
CA ILE A 187 -21.75 8.92 0.53
C ILE A 187 -20.94 10.15 0.92
N ASN A 188 -20.31 10.08 2.10
CA ASN A 188 -19.22 10.98 2.42
C ASN A 188 -17.91 10.22 2.14
N GLU A 189 -17.13 10.74 1.20
CA GLU A 189 -15.88 10.13 0.77
C GLU A 189 -14.70 10.91 1.32
N GLN A 190 -13.80 10.21 2.00
CA GLN A 190 -12.54 10.75 2.46
C GLN A 190 -11.42 10.12 1.63
N ASP A 191 -10.97 10.87 0.63
CA ASP A 191 -9.90 10.47 -0.30
C ASP A 191 -8.51 10.56 0.36
N VAL A 192 -8.42 11.23 1.52
CA VAL A 192 -7.16 11.53 2.19
C VAL A 192 -6.94 10.55 3.34
N PHE A 193 -5.84 9.81 3.23
CA PHE A 193 -5.33 9.00 4.31
C PHE A 193 -4.93 9.86 5.52
N ASN A 194 -5.42 9.50 6.71
CA ASN A 194 -5.07 10.12 7.98
C ASN A 194 -4.67 9.03 8.96
N PRO A 195 -3.47 9.04 9.57
CA PRO A 195 -3.04 8.02 10.50
C PRO A 195 -3.94 7.96 11.74
N GLU A 196 -4.53 9.08 12.14
CA GLU A 196 -5.45 9.13 13.28
C GLU A 196 -6.79 8.43 12.98
N ASN A 197 -7.17 8.29 11.71
CA ASN A 197 -8.40 7.61 11.29
C ASN A 197 -8.22 6.10 11.04
N PHE A 198 -7.03 5.54 11.28
CA PHE A 198 -6.74 4.12 11.05
C PHE A 198 -7.66 3.15 11.78
N PHE A 199 -8.20 3.57 12.92
CA PHE A 199 -8.90 2.69 13.86
C PHE A 199 -10.41 2.70 13.69
N HIS A 200 -10.96 3.34 12.65
CA HIS A 200 -12.38 3.21 12.37
C HIS A 200 -12.71 1.76 12.01
N GLU A 201 -13.53 1.10 12.84
CA GLU A 201 -13.97 -0.27 12.62
C GLU A 201 -14.75 -0.37 11.30
N GLU A 202 -14.33 -1.25 10.39
CA GLU A 202 -15.19 -1.63 9.28
C GLU A 202 -16.33 -2.50 9.84
N ILE A 203 -17.56 -2.16 9.46
CA ILE A 203 -18.70 -2.99 9.79
C ILE A 203 -18.77 -4.08 8.72
N GLU A 204 -18.32 -5.30 9.05
CA GLU A 204 -18.46 -6.44 8.15
C GLU A 204 -19.94 -6.76 7.94
N SER A 205 -20.40 -6.73 6.68
CA SER A 205 -21.73 -7.26 6.35
C SER A 205 -21.66 -8.68 5.81
N ASN A 206 -22.57 -9.51 6.31
CA ASN A 206 -22.79 -10.89 5.83
C ASN A 206 -23.43 -10.96 4.42
N SER A 207 -23.58 -9.84 3.71
CA SER A 207 -24.11 -9.81 2.34
C SER A 207 -22.97 -9.77 1.34
N GLY A 208 -22.82 -10.82 0.52
CA GLY A 208 -21.69 -11.02 -0.39
C GLY A 208 -21.20 -9.76 -1.12
N PHE A 209 -19.90 -9.50 -1.01
CA PHE A 209 -19.20 -8.31 -1.52
C PHE A 209 -19.15 -8.30 -3.06
N LYS A 210 -20.13 -7.65 -3.70
CA LYS A 210 -20.14 -7.36 -5.15
C LYS A 210 -19.57 -5.96 -5.42
N ASN A 211 -19.13 -5.71 -6.65
CA ASN A 211 -18.76 -4.36 -7.08
C ASN A 211 -19.99 -3.46 -6.94
N LEU A 212 -19.84 -2.30 -6.31
CA LEU A 212 -20.95 -1.41 -5.99
C LEU A 212 -20.84 -0.12 -6.80
N ASN A 213 -21.96 0.40 -7.27
CA ASN A 213 -22.00 1.77 -7.77
C ASN A 213 -21.90 2.78 -6.61
N VAL A 214 -22.37 2.40 -5.41
CA VAL A 214 -22.36 3.23 -4.20
C VAL A 214 -22.10 2.37 -2.95
N PRO A 215 -21.09 2.70 -2.12
CA PRO A 215 -20.87 2.10 -0.82
C PRO A 215 -22.09 2.23 0.09
N LYS A 216 -22.52 1.13 0.71
CA LYS A 216 -23.66 1.10 1.65
C LYS A 216 -23.24 1.06 3.11
N GLN A 217 -21.95 0.89 3.37
CA GLN A 217 -21.38 0.65 4.69
C GLN A 217 -20.07 1.42 4.85
N ARG A 218 -19.73 1.68 6.11
CA ARG A 218 -18.45 2.27 6.49
C ARG A 218 -17.30 1.32 6.21
N GLY A 219 -16.28 1.80 5.53
CA GLY A 219 -15.07 1.01 5.29
C GLY A 219 -14.17 1.55 4.19
N TRP A 220 -13.10 0.83 3.92
CA TRP A 220 -12.14 1.17 2.87
C TRP A 220 -12.53 0.54 1.53
N TYR A 221 -12.49 1.33 0.47
CA TYR A 221 -12.82 0.92 -0.88
C TYR A 221 -11.78 1.39 -1.87
N VAL A 222 -11.59 0.65 -2.95
CA VAL A 222 -10.96 1.14 -4.18
C VAL A 222 -12.05 1.69 -5.08
N ARG A 223 -12.04 3.01 -5.29
CA ARG A 223 -12.90 3.75 -6.20
C ARG A 223 -12.28 3.79 -7.59
N PHE A 224 -13.01 3.31 -8.59
CA PHE A 224 -12.66 3.38 -10.00
C PHE A 224 -13.59 4.38 -10.70
N LYS A 225 -13.06 5.16 -11.65
CA LYS A 225 -13.85 6.06 -12.51
C LYS A 225 -13.95 5.43 -13.91
N LYS A 226 -15.14 5.06 -14.35
CA LYS A 226 -15.38 4.50 -15.69
C LYS A 226 -16.54 5.22 -16.36
N ASN A 227 -16.29 5.81 -17.53
CA ASN A 227 -17.29 6.58 -18.30
C ASN A 227 -18.02 7.65 -17.47
N GLY A 228 -17.28 8.37 -16.61
CA GLY A 228 -17.84 9.43 -15.75
C GLY A 228 -18.62 8.93 -14.53
N THR A 229 -18.71 7.62 -14.32
CA THR A 229 -19.38 7.03 -13.14
C THR A 229 -18.34 6.38 -12.23
N PHE A 230 -18.53 6.52 -10.92
CA PHE A 230 -17.69 5.85 -9.92
C PHE A 230 -18.24 4.46 -9.59
N THR A 231 -17.32 3.51 -9.43
CA THR A 231 -17.61 2.17 -8.90
C THR A 231 -16.62 1.84 -7.80
N TYR A 232 -17.06 1.09 -6.80
CA TYR A 232 -16.32 0.85 -5.57
C TYR A 232 -16.18 -0.66 -5.35
N ILE A 233 -14.96 -1.07 -5.02
CA ILE A 233 -14.63 -2.44 -4.61
C ILE A 233 -14.09 -2.38 -3.19
N PRO A 234 -14.63 -3.15 -2.22
CA PRO A 234 -14.07 -3.19 -0.87
C PRO A 234 -12.58 -3.51 -0.91
N LEU A 235 -11.77 -2.79 -0.11
CA LEU A 235 -10.32 -2.93 -0.13
C LEU A 235 -9.88 -4.36 0.22
N SER A 236 -10.58 -5.02 1.14
CA SER A 236 -10.39 -6.43 1.49
C SER A 236 -10.50 -7.38 0.29
N LYS A 237 -11.42 -7.10 -0.64
CA LYS A 237 -11.61 -7.89 -1.86
C LYS A 237 -10.58 -7.55 -2.93
N TRP A 238 -10.18 -6.29 -3.03
CA TRP A 238 -9.14 -5.88 -3.98
C TRP A 238 -7.77 -6.45 -3.61
N LEU A 239 -7.53 -6.64 -2.31
CA LEU A 239 -6.34 -7.25 -1.72
C LEU A 239 -6.44 -8.77 -1.47
N SER A 240 -7.48 -9.44 -1.98
CA SER A 240 -7.66 -10.90 -1.86
C SER A 240 -7.31 -11.68 -3.13
#